data_AF-A0AA39UX30-F1
#
_entry.id   AF-A0AA39UX30-F1
#
_cell.length_a   1.000
_cell.length_b   1.000
_cell.length_c   1.000
_cell.angle_alpha   90.00
_cell.angle_beta   90.00
_cell.angle_gamma   90.00
#
_symmetry.space_group_name_H-M   'P 1'
#
loop_
_entity.id
_entity.type
_entity.pdbx_description
1 polymer ?
#
loop_
_entity_poly.entity_id
_entity_poly.type
_entity_poly.pdbx_seq_one_letter_code
_entity_poly.pdbx_strand_id
1 'polypeptide(L)'
;MKTITASIIFTLLAAIAHTAPAPAPAPVPQSEPCNPNAHGRSCSAILYGAAGVSQEISQEINLEVDAIDVPFSVSTIYNPDNGQYEYWTFYGVDGSVTKVGPGETTAVGPPQVQTSAYCNIQCPGE
;
A
#
# COMPACT_ATOMS: atom_id res chain seq x y z
N MET A 1 -59.74 -4.30 44.24
CA MET A 1 -58.33 -3.89 44.26
C MET A 1 -57.50 -5.08 44.72
N LYS A 2 -56.78 -5.75 43.81
CA LYS A 2 -55.98 -6.96 44.10
C LYS A 2 -54.50 -6.61 43.94
N THR A 3 -53.76 -6.82 45.02
CA THR A 3 -52.32 -6.66 45.20
C THR A 3 -51.54 -7.64 44.31
N ILE A 4 -50.45 -7.19 43.69
CA ILE A 4 -49.43 -8.08 43.12
C ILE A 4 -48.06 -7.58 43.58
N THR A 5 -47.44 -8.36 44.47
CA THR A 5 -46.09 -8.19 45.00
C THR A 5 -45.10 -8.81 44.01
N ALA A 6 -44.24 -8.00 43.40
CA ALA A 6 -43.16 -8.48 42.53
C ALA A 6 -41.95 -8.92 43.37
N SER A 7 -41.64 -10.21 43.32
CA SER A 7 -40.45 -10.81 43.94
C SER A 7 -39.28 -10.70 42.96
N ILE A 8 -38.24 -9.95 43.30
CA ILE A 8 -37.05 -9.76 42.46
C ILE A 8 -35.94 -10.71 42.90
N ILE A 9 -35.54 -11.50 41.92
CA ILE A 9 -34.54 -12.56 41.82
C ILE A 9 -33.12 -12.06 42.15
N PHE A 10 -32.31 -12.91 42.79
CA PHE A 10 -30.85 -12.82 42.68
C PHE A 10 -30.26 -14.22 42.50
N THR A 11 -30.23 -14.68 41.25
CA THR A 11 -29.54 -15.93 40.87
C THR A 11 -28.09 -15.57 40.56
N LEU A 12 -27.17 -16.05 41.40
CA LEU A 12 -25.73 -15.91 41.26
C LEU A 12 -25.26 -16.75 40.05
N LEU A 13 -24.92 -16.09 38.93
CA LEU A 13 -24.30 -16.74 37.78
C LEU A 13 -22.78 -16.63 37.90
N ALA A 14 -22.11 -17.76 38.18
CA ALA A 14 -20.65 -17.83 38.19
C ALA A 14 -20.10 -17.74 36.75
N ALA A 15 -19.33 -16.69 36.45
CA ALA A 15 -18.65 -16.54 35.18
C ALA A 15 -17.39 -17.43 35.14
N ILE A 16 -17.44 -18.51 34.37
CA ILE A 16 -16.27 -19.33 34.03
C ILE A 16 -15.60 -18.70 32.79
N ALA A 17 -14.52 -17.96 33.02
CA ALA A 17 -13.70 -17.41 31.95
C ALA A 17 -13.01 -18.54 31.18
N HIS A 18 -13.54 -18.88 30.01
CA HIS A 18 -12.86 -19.74 29.04
C HIS A 18 -11.90 -18.85 28.23
N THR A 19 -10.59 -19.03 28.42
CA THR A 19 -9.60 -18.40 27.55
C THR A 19 -9.70 -19.04 26.17
N ALA A 20 -10.23 -18.30 25.19
CA ALA A 20 -10.27 -18.75 23.81
C ALA A 20 -8.82 -19.02 23.31
N PRO A 21 -8.57 -20.13 22.59
CA PRO A 21 -7.29 -20.35 21.95
C PRO A 21 -7.00 -19.22 20.95
N ALA A 22 -5.75 -18.75 20.94
CA ALA A 22 -5.32 -17.69 20.03
C ALA A 22 -5.66 -18.06 18.56
N PRO A 23 -6.14 -17.10 17.75
CA PRO A 23 -6.40 -17.35 16.34
C PRO A 23 -5.11 -17.82 15.65
N ALA A 24 -5.21 -18.86 14.83
CA ALA A 24 -4.10 -19.34 14.03
C ALA A 24 -3.53 -18.19 13.17
N PRO A 25 -2.21 -18.15 12.91
CA PRO A 25 -1.63 -17.18 12.00
C PRO A 25 -2.36 -17.21 10.66
N ALA A 26 -2.73 -16.04 10.14
CA ALA A 26 -3.34 -15.93 8.82
C ALA A 26 -2.41 -16.55 7.75
N PRO A 27 -2.96 -17.16 6.68
CA PRO A 27 -2.15 -17.60 5.55
C PRO A 27 -1.35 -16.42 5.02
N VAL A 28 -0.03 -16.59 4.89
CA VAL A 28 0.81 -15.61 4.20
C VAL A 28 0.28 -15.49 2.77
N PRO A 29 -0.03 -14.28 2.26
CA PRO A 29 -0.43 -14.10 0.87
C PRO A 29 0.61 -14.76 -0.03
N GLN A 30 0.19 -15.76 -0.81
CA GLN A 30 1.08 -16.39 -1.77
C GLN A 30 1.43 -15.34 -2.83
N SER A 31 2.72 -15.09 -3.05
CA SER A 31 3.19 -14.18 -4.09
C SER A 31 2.68 -14.69 -5.44
N GLU A 32 1.92 -13.86 -6.17
CA GLU A 32 1.57 -14.19 -7.55
C GLU A 32 2.84 -14.45 -8.38
N PRO A 33 2.84 -15.43 -9.30
CA PRO A 33 3.97 -15.65 -10.18
C PRO A 33 4.25 -14.39 -11.01
N CYS A 34 5.53 -14.10 -11.27
CA CYS A 34 5.88 -12.94 -12.07
C CYS A 34 5.28 -13.07 -13.48
N ASN A 35 4.48 -12.08 -13.88
CA ASN A 35 3.96 -11.97 -15.23
C ASN A 35 4.33 -10.58 -15.78
N PRO A 36 5.30 -10.48 -16.70
CA PRO A 36 5.71 -9.21 -17.28
C PRO A 36 4.62 -8.61 -18.20
N ASN A 37 3.68 -9.45 -18.65
CA ASN A 37 2.55 -9.08 -19.50
C ASN A 37 1.26 -8.91 -18.70
N ALA A 38 1.35 -8.53 -17.43
CA ALA A 38 0.19 -8.38 -16.56
C ALA A 38 -0.61 -7.10 -16.84
N HIS A 39 -1.14 -7.00 -18.06
CA HIS A 39 -1.97 -5.89 -18.52
C HIS A 39 -3.25 -5.78 -17.70
N GLY A 40 -3.66 -4.55 -17.39
CA GLY A 40 -4.84 -4.27 -16.58
C GLY A 40 -4.63 -4.45 -15.07
N ARG A 41 -3.40 -4.67 -14.60
CA ARG A 41 -3.03 -4.44 -13.20
C ARG A 41 -2.79 -2.94 -12.98
N SER A 42 -3.09 -2.44 -11.79
CA SER A 42 -2.78 -1.08 -11.39
C SER A 42 -1.61 -1.08 -10.42
N CYS A 43 -0.63 -0.21 -10.65
CA CYS A 43 0.41 0.15 -9.71
C CYS A 43 -0.03 1.35 -8.88
N SER A 44 0.49 1.48 -7.67
CA SER A 44 0.38 2.73 -6.91
C SER A 44 1.70 3.12 -6.26
N ALA A 45 1.90 4.41 -6.06
CA ALA A 45 3.02 4.94 -5.30
C ALA A 45 2.56 6.14 -4.47
N ILE A 46 3.16 6.30 -3.29
CA ILE A 46 2.93 7.45 -2.42
C ILE A 46 4.13 8.39 -2.54
N LEU A 47 3.85 9.61 -2.97
CA LEU A 47 4.82 10.68 -3.11
C LEU A 47 4.68 11.61 -1.90
N TYR A 48 5.78 11.85 -1.20
CA TYR A 48 5.86 12.82 -0.11
C TYR A 48 6.64 14.02 -0.58
N GLY A 49 6.02 15.19 -0.46
CA GLY A 49 6.61 16.47 -0.81
C GLY A 49 6.90 17.36 0.39
N ALA A 50 7.20 18.62 0.10
CA ALA A 50 7.43 19.63 1.12
C ALA A 50 6.17 19.87 1.99
N ALA A 51 6.38 20.41 3.19
CA ALA A 51 5.33 20.78 4.14
C ALA A 51 4.40 19.63 4.56
N GLY A 52 4.83 18.37 4.44
CA GLY A 52 4.06 17.19 4.86
C GLY A 52 2.93 16.82 3.90
N VAL A 53 2.95 17.34 2.66
CA VAL A 53 2.00 16.93 1.62
C VAL A 53 2.35 15.54 1.14
N SER A 54 1.36 14.65 1.08
CA SER A 54 1.47 13.34 0.42
C SER A 54 0.42 13.21 -0.68
N GLN A 55 0.79 12.65 -1.81
CA GLN A 55 -0.11 12.32 -2.90
C GLN A 55 0.10 10.88 -3.34
N GLU A 56 -1.00 10.13 -3.48
CA GLU A 56 -0.99 8.84 -4.14
C GLU A 56 -1.14 9.04 -5.64
N ILE A 57 -0.29 8.37 -6.41
CA ILE A 57 -0.43 8.23 -7.85
C ILE A 57 -0.73 6.76 -8.17
N SER A 58 -1.52 6.52 -9.21
CA SER A 58 -1.77 5.18 -9.71
C SER A 58 -1.72 5.15 -11.23
N GLN A 59 -1.16 4.07 -11.77
CA GLN A 59 -1.05 3.82 -13.20
C GLN A 59 -1.57 2.42 -13.51
N GLU A 60 -2.36 2.28 -14.57
CA GLU A 60 -2.59 0.95 -15.15
C GLU A 60 -1.36 0.51 -15.95
N ILE A 61 -0.89 -0.70 -15.68
CA ILE A 61 0.18 -1.33 -16.45
C ILE A 61 -0.41 -1.68 -17.82
N ASN A 62 -0.19 -0.80 -18.77
CA ASN A 62 -0.46 -1.05 -20.17
C ASN A 62 0.86 -1.22 -20.93
N LEU A 63 0.82 -1.83 -22.12
CA LEU A 63 2.03 -1.99 -22.97
C LEU A 63 2.62 -0.65 -23.45
N GLU A 64 1.88 0.43 -23.27
CA GLU A 64 2.29 1.80 -23.57
C GLU A 64 2.77 2.48 -22.28
N VAL A 65 3.98 3.04 -22.31
CA VAL A 65 4.54 3.78 -21.17
C VAL A 65 3.88 5.15 -21.12
N ASP A 66 2.69 5.21 -20.52
CA ASP A 66 2.02 6.47 -20.22
C ASP A 66 2.66 7.07 -18.97
N ALA A 67 3.50 8.08 -19.17
CA ALA A 67 4.14 8.76 -18.06
C ALA A 67 3.09 9.62 -17.32
N ILE A 68 3.02 9.50 -16.00
CA ILE A 68 2.16 10.36 -15.16
C ILE A 68 2.93 11.62 -14.80
N ASP A 69 2.34 12.78 -15.06
CA ASP A 69 2.88 14.07 -14.61
C ASP A 69 2.91 14.15 -13.07
N VAL A 70 4.06 14.53 -12.51
CA VAL A 70 4.23 14.72 -11.06
C VAL A 70 4.27 16.22 -10.76
N PRO A 71 3.17 16.84 -10.31
CA PRO A 71 3.03 18.31 -10.36
C PRO A 71 3.73 19.05 -9.22
N PHE A 72 4.48 18.37 -8.35
CA PHE A 72 5.08 18.99 -7.17
C PHE A 72 6.46 18.42 -6.83
N SER A 73 7.21 19.16 -6.01
CA SER A 73 8.52 18.74 -5.54
C SER A 73 8.41 17.56 -4.56
N VAL A 74 8.99 16.43 -4.95
CA VAL A 74 8.98 15.18 -4.17
C VAL A 74 10.30 15.08 -3.40
N SER A 75 10.22 14.69 -2.13
CA SER A 75 11.38 14.41 -1.26
C SER A 75 11.54 12.92 -0.98
N THR A 76 10.43 12.19 -0.88
CA THR A 76 10.41 10.76 -0.59
C THR A 76 9.36 10.07 -1.43
N ILE A 77 9.68 8.87 -1.89
CA ILE A 77 8.78 8.02 -2.66
C ILE A 77 8.66 6.71 -1.92
N TYR A 78 7.43 6.24 -1.76
CA TYR A 78 7.13 4.91 -1.22
C TYR A 78 6.34 4.11 -2.23
N ASN A 79 6.82 2.90 -2.53
CA ASN A 79 6.07 1.91 -3.27
C ASN A 79 5.38 0.96 -2.27
N PRO A 80 4.05 1.07 -2.08
CA PRO A 80 3.30 0.19 -1.18
C PRO A 80 3.12 -1.24 -1.70
N ASP A 81 3.52 -1.55 -2.94
CA ASP A 81 3.37 -2.89 -3.48
C ASP A 81 4.16 -3.91 -2.64
N ASN A 82 3.45 -4.96 -2.25
CA ASN A 82 4.02 -6.09 -1.49
C ASN A 82 4.36 -7.26 -2.41
N GLY A 83 4.14 -7.13 -3.72
CA GLY A 83 4.63 -8.04 -4.74
C GLY A 83 6.16 -7.95 -4.85
N GLN A 84 6.78 -8.85 -5.61
CA GLN A 84 8.24 -8.90 -5.72
C GLN A 84 8.80 -8.18 -6.96
N TYR A 85 7.91 -7.70 -7.83
CA TYR A 85 8.27 -7.39 -9.21
C TYR A 85 7.76 -6.04 -9.71
N GLU A 86 7.03 -5.26 -8.90
CA GLU A 86 6.58 -3.92 -9.27
C GLU A 86 7.69 -2.87 -9.04
N TYR A 87 8.11 -2.20 -10.11
CA TYR A 87 9.10 -1.13 -10.02
C TYR A 87 8.54 0.15 -10.61
N TRP A 88 8.78 1.23 -9.88
CA TRP A 88 8.57 2.57 -10.38
C TRP A 88 9.86 3.18 -10.88
N THR A 89 9.76 3.92 -11.98
CA THR A 89 10.84 4.76 -12.50
C THR A 89 10.35 6.21 -12.56
N PHE A 90 11.08 7.09 -11.89
CA PHE A 90 10.83 8.53 -11.81
C PHE A 90 11.91 9.30 -12.54
N TYR A 91 11.51 10.34 -13.25
CA TYR A 91 12.41 11.24 -13.97
C TYR A 91 12.37 12.63 -13.34
N GLY A 92 13.54 13.15 -12.97
CA GLY A 92 13.71 14.50 -12.46
C GLY A 92 13.81 15.54 -13.56
N VAL A 93 13.46 16.80 -13.26
CA VAL A 93 13.68 17.96 -14.16
C VAL A 93 15.16 18.17 -14.53
N ASP A 94 16.08 17.64 -13.73
CA ASP A 94 17.52 17.68 -13.94
C ASP A 94 18.04 16.50 -14.76
N GLY A 95 17.15 15.62 -15.24
CA GLY A 95 17.50 14.40 -15.96
C GLY A 95 17.91 13.24 -15.06
N SER A 96 17.78 13.36 -13.73
CA SER A 96 17.99 12.25 -12.81
C SER A 96 16.93 11.17 -13.01
N VAL A 97 17.31 9.91 -12.73
CA VAL A 97 16.40 8.76 -12.77
C VAL A 97 16.44 8.07 -11.42
N THR A 98 15.28 7.95 -10.79
CA THR A 98 15.12 7.21 -9.54
C THR A 98 14.28 5.97 -9.79
N LYS A 99 14.78 4.81 -9.40
CA LYS A 99 14.02 3.56 -9.39
C LYS A 99 13.64 3.21 -7.96
N VAL A 100 12.40 2.78 -7.76
CA VAL A 100 11.88 2.37 -6.45
C VAL A 100 11.23 1.01 -6.60
N GLY A 101 11.80 0.01 -5.94
CA GLY A 101 11.31 -1.35 -5.94
C GLY A 101 10.12 -1.58 -5.00
N PRO A 102 9.60 -2.80 -4.96
CA PRO A 102 8.46 -3.14 -4.11
C PRO A 102 8.79 -2.99 -2.62
N GLY A 103 7.86 -2.41 -1.85
CA GLY A 103 8.02 -2.13 -0.43
C GLY A 103 9.13 -1.12 -0.10
N GLU A 104 9.77 -0.52 -1.11
CA GLU A 104 10.90 0.37 -0.92
C GLU A 104 10.45 1.80 -0.65
N THR A 105 11.21 2.47 0.22
CA THR A 105 11.13 3.92 0.41
C THR A 105 12.45 4.54 -0.01
N THR A 106 12.43 5.45 -0.99
CA THR A 106 13.63 6.13 -1.48
C THR A 106 13.53 7.64 -1.31
N ALA A 107 14.61 8.24 -0.80
CA ALA A 107 14.76 9.68 -0.75
C ALA A 107 15.35 10.18 -2.07
N VAL A 108 14.72 11.18 -2.68
CA VAL A 108 15.15 11.77 -3.97
C VAL A 108 15.88 13.10 -3.79
N GLY A 109 16.34 13.38 -2.57
CA GLY A 109 17.12 14.58 -2.21
C GLY A 109 16.25 15.78 -1.77
N PRO A 110 16.85 16.99 -1.62
CA PRO A 110 16.08 18.23 -1.42
C PRO A 110 15.01 18.34 -2.49
N PRO A 111 13.82 18.94 -2.23
CA PRO A 111 12.63 18.76 -3.06
C PRO A 111 12.93 18.88 -4.57
N GLN A 112 13.10 17.73 -5.24
CA GLN A 112 13.37 17.68 -6.68
C GLN A 112 12.02 17.60 -7.38
N VAL A 113 11.84 18.42 -8.41
CA VAL A 113 10.66 18.31 -9.26
C VAL A 113 10.85 17.05 -10.10
N GLN A 114 10.02 16.04 -9.88
CA GLN A 114 9.91 14.93 -10.81
C GLN A 114 9.00 15.40 -11.94
N THR A 115 9.36 15.19 -13.20
CA THR A 115 8.51 15.53 -14.34
C THR A 115 7.50 14.44 -14.60
N SER A 116 7.94 13.19 -14.47
CA SER A 116 7.13 12.05 -14.88
C SER A 116 7.51 10.79 -14.12
N ALA A 117 6.55 9.89 -13.97
CA ALA A 117 6.75 8.56 -13.43
C ALA A 117 6.10 7.51 -14.32
N TYR A 118 6.66 6.31 -14.36
CA TYR A 118 5.94 5.14 -14.85
C TYR A 118 6.22 3.90 -14.01
N CYS A 119 5.27 2.98 -14.02
CA CYS A 119 5.38 1.69 -13.36
C CYS A 119 5.52 0.54 -14.37
N ASN A 120 6.33 -0.47 -14.06
CA ASN A 120 6.38 -1.71 -14.82
C ASN A 120 6.66 -2.94 -13.94
N ILE A 121 6.26 -4.12 -14.43
CA ILE A 121 6.68 -5.39 -13.83
C ILE A 121 8.07 -5.75 -14.35
N GLN A 122 9.00 -6.09 -13.46
CA GLN A 122 10.34 -6.58 -13.78
C GLN A 122 10.52 -7.98 -13.21
N CYS A 123 10.49 -8.98 -14.09
CA CYS A 123 10.74 -10.36 -13.72
C CYS A 123 12.24 -10.65 -13.69
N PRO A 124 12.76 -11.35 -12.66
CA PRO A 124 14.15 -11.75 -12.64
C PRO A 124 14.44 -12.72 -13.79
N GLY A 125 15.43 -12.37 -14.61
CA GLY A 125 15.89 -13.19 -15.74
C GLY A 125 15.34 -12.80 -17.12
N GLU A 126 14.63 -11.68 -17.23
CA GLU A 126 14.34 -11.00 -18.51
C GLU A 126 15.35 -9.90 -18.86
#